data_AF-A0A0F5VKL6-F1
#
_entry.id   AF-A0A0F5VKL6-F1
#
_cell.length_a   1.000
_cell.length_b   1.000
_cell.length_c   1.000
_cell.angle_alpha   90.00
_cell.angle_beta   90.00
_cell.angle_gamma   90.00
#
_symmetry.space_group_name_H-M   'P 1'
#
loop_
_entity.id
_entity.type
_entity.pdbx_description
1 polymer ?
#
loop_
_entity_poly.entity_id
_entity_poly.type
_entity_poly.pdbx_seq_one_letter_code
_entity_poly.pdbx_strand_id
1 'polypeptide(L)'
;AQSAAYAKAITDDDVSKVGTEKIDGADTDRYKVSVDVARLPGGSQLREQIGPTLPMQIWLDDQGRIRRQQIDMTVKAPASTKPDASSAPQQVKLSTLMEYSAFGTEVEAEAPPANQVNDMTDQALRNGQKKS
;
A
#
# COMPACT_ATOMS: atom_id res chain seq x y z
N ALA A 1 8.03 0.05 -14.27
CA ALA A 1 7.29 -1.03 -14.95
C ALA A 1 6.16 -1.64 -14.10
N GLN A 2 6.22 -1.61 -12.76
CA GLN A 2 5.16 -2.14 -11.89
C GLN A 2 3.81 -1.40 -12.03
N SER A 3 3.81 -0.07 -12.24
CA SER A 3 2.59 0.73 -12.45
C SER A 3 1.71 0.22 -13.61
N ALA A 4 2.32 -0.27 -14.69
CA ALA A 4 1.59 -0.85 -15.82
C ALA A 4 0.95 -2.22 -15.49
N ALA A 5 1.52 -2.97 -14.54
CA ALA A 5 0.93 -4.23 -14.08
C ALA A 5 -0.33 -3.98 -13.23
N TYR A 6 -0.34 -2.95 -12.39
CA TYR A 6 -1.53 -2.51 -11.66
C TYR A 6 -2.67 -2.09 -12.60
N ALA A 7 -2.36 -1.33 -13.65
CA ALA A 7 -3.36 -0.93 -14.64
C ALA A 7 -3.96 -2.14 -15.39
N LYS A 8 -3.17 -3.18 -15.69
CA LYS A 8 -3.67 -4.43 -16.32
C LYS A 8 -4.50 -5.31 -15.37
N ALA A 9 -4.38 -5.09 -14.07
CA ALA A 9 -5.12 -5.84 -13.06
C ALA A 9 -6.55 -5.29 -12.83
N ILE A 10 -6.87 -4.16 -13.44
CA ILE A 10 -8.16 -3.47 -13.36
C ILE A 10 -8.78 -3.50 -14.76
N THR A 11 -10.02 -3.97 -14.90
CA THR A 11 -10.82 -3.81 -16.11
C THR A 11 -11.91 -2.76 -15.90
N ASP A 12 -12.52 -2.24 -16.97
CA ASP A 12 -13.58 -1.22 -16.85
C ASP A 12 -14.77 -1.72 -16.00
N ASP A 13 -15.06 -3.02 -16.03
CA ASP A 13 -16.09 -3.66 -15.21
C ASP A 13 -15.75 -3.70 -13.70
N ASP A 14 -14.47 -3.52 -13.35
CA ASP A 14 -13.97 -3.54 -11.97
C ASP A 14 -14.00 -2.16 -11.29
N VAL A 15 -14.45 -1.12 -12.00
CA VAL A 15 -14.45 0.26 -11.54
C VAL A 15 -15.87 0.81 -11.54
N SER A 16 -16.31 1.34 -10.39
CA SER A 16 -17.61 2.03 -10.29
C SER A 16 -17.47 3.36 -9.58
N LYS A 17 -18.02 4.43 -10.18
CA LYS A 17 -18.18 5.71 -9.50
C LYS A 17 -19.24 5.57 -8.42
N VAL A 18 -18.88 5.90 -7.19
CA VAL A 18 -19.71 5.71 -5.98
C VAL A 18 -20.11 7.03 -5.32
N GLY A 19 -19.67 8.17 -5.85
CA GLY A 19 -20.07 9.49 -5.38
C GLY A 19 -19.07 10.58 -5.71
N THR A 20 -19.27 11.74 -5.11
CA THR A 20 -18.34 12.87 -5.13
C THR A 20 -18.01 13.28 -3.71
N GLU A 21 -16.80 13.81 -3.51
CA GLU A 21 -16.32 14.27 -2.21
C GLU A 21 -15.32 15.41 -2.41
N LYS A 22 -15.22 16.32 -1.44
CA LYS A 22 -14.22 17.39 -1.49
C LYS A 22 -12.99 16.99 -0.66
N ILE A 23 -11.82 16.91 -1.29
CA ILE A 23 -10.55 16.58 -0.63
C ILE A 23 -9.65 17.80 -0.71
N ASP A 24 -9.29 18.38 0.43
CA ASP A 24 -8.46 19.60 0.52
C ASP A 24 -8.93 20.74 -0.39
N GLY A 25 -10.25 20.90 -0.50
CA GLY A 25 -10.87 21.92 -1.32
C GLY A 25 -10.99 21.59 -2.82
N ALA A 26 -10.40 20.50 -3.30
CA ALA A 26 -10.59 19.99 -4.65
C ALA A 26 -11.85 19.13 -4.73
N ASP A 27 -12.68 19.35 -5.74
CA ASP A 27 -13.80 18.47 -6.06
C ASP A 27 -13.26 17.16 -6.64
N THR A 28 -13.73 16.03 -6.10
CA THR A 28 -13.27 14.71 -6.53
C THR A 28 -14.43 13.76 -6.79
N ASP A 29 -14.21 12.88 -7.75
CA ASP A 29 -15.04 11.72 -8.00
C ASP A 29 -14.49 10.52 -7.24
N ARG A 30 -15.33 9.88 -6.43
CA ARG A 30 -14.98 8.68 -5.67
C ARG A 30 -15.32 7.44 -6.48
N TYR A 31 -14.34 6.56 -6.63
CA TYR A 31 -14.46 5.28 -7.31
C TYR A 31 -14.19 4.13 -6.36
N LYS A 32 -14.95 3.05 -6.51
CA LYS A 32 -14.62 1.74 -5.95
C LYS A 32 -13.97 0.91 -7.06
N VAL A 33 -12.84 0.31 -6.74
CA VAL A 33 -12.03 -0.50 -7.65
C VAL A 33 -11.82 -1.88 -7.04
N SER A 34 -12.00 -2.94 -7.83
CA SER A 34 -11.66 -4.30 -7.44
C SER A 34 -10.45 -4.79 -8.23
N VAL A 35 -9.32 -5.02 -7.56
CA VAL A 35 -8.10 -5.49 -8.24
C VAL A 35 -8.03 -7.02 -8.18
N ASP A 36 -7.81 -7.67 -9.32
CA ASP A 36 -7.48 -9.11 -9.34
C ASP A 36 -6.05 -9.32 -8.81
N VAL A 37 -5.96 -9.91 -7.62
CA VAL A 37 -4.68 -10.12 -6.93
C VAL A 37 -3.76 -11.03 -7.73
N ALA A 38 -4.29 -11.97 -8.53
CA ALA A 38 -3.49 -12.87 -9.34
C ALA A 38 -2.70 -12.15 -10.45
N ARG A 39 -3.11 -10.93 -10.81
CA ARG A 39 -2.46 -10.11 -11.84
C ARG A 39 -1.39 -9.17 -11.29
N LEU A 40 -1.25 -9.08 -9.97
CA LEU A 40 -0.20 -8.30 -9.33
C LEU A 40 1.15 -9.04 -9.35
N PRO A 41 2.29 -8.32 -9.34
CA PRO A 41 3.59 -8.94 -9.11
C PRO A 41 3.60 -9.70 -7.78
N GLY A 42 3.96 -10.99 -7.81
CA GLY A 42 3.86 -11.87 -6.62
C GLY A 42 2.43 -12.30 -6.25
N GLY A 43 1.47 -12.07 -7.17
CA GLY A 43 0.04 -12.23 -6.95
C GLY A 43 -0.42 -13.60 -6.48
N SER A 44 0.21 -14.69 -6.95
CA SER A 44 -0.14 -16.05 -6.53
C SER A 44 0.05 -16.25 -5.02
N GLN A 45 1.19 -15.83 -4.47
CA GLN A 45 1.49 -15.93 -3.05
C GLN A 45 0.67 -14.92 -2.23
N LEU A 46 0.49 -13.71 -2.77
CA LEU A 46 -0.32 -12.68 -2.12
C LEU A 46 -1.79 -13.10 -1.99
N ARG A 47 -2.34 -13.76 -3.02
CA ARG A 47 -3.72 -14.28 -3.04
C ARG A 47 -4.00 -15.27 -1.91
N GLU A 48 -3.01 -16.06 -1.52
CA GLU A 48 -3.14 -16.97 -0.39
C GLU A 48 -3.28 -16.23 0.95
N GLN A 49 -2.73 -15.01 1.05
CA GLN A 49 -2.73 -14.21 2.27
C GLN A 49 -3.92 -13.26 2.39
N ILE A 50 -4.31 -12.61 1.29
CA ILE A 50 -5.35 -11.55 1.28
C ILE A 50 -6.62 -11.90 0.50
N GLY A 51 -6.64 -13.05 -0.20
CA GLY A 51 -7.76 -13.47 -1.03
C GLY A 51 -7.62 -13.07 -2.51
N PRO A 52 -8.64 -13.40 -3.32
CA PRO A 52 -8.58 -13.28 -4.78
C PRO A 52 -8.66 -11.84 -5.30
N THR A 53 -9.28 -10.94 -4.53
CA THR A 53 -9.52 -9.56 -4.92
C THR A 53 -9.10 -8.61 -3.81
N LEU A 54 -8.58 -7.44 -4.21
CA LEU A 54 -8.24 -6.35 -3.31
C LEU A 54 -9.17 -5.16 -3.57
N PRO A 55 -10.12 -4.86 -2.67
CA PRO A 55 -10.97 -3.70 -2.80
C PRO A 55 -10.17 -2.42 -2.48
N MET A 56 -10.31 -1.42 -3.34
CA MET A 56 -9.72 -0.10 -3.16
C MET A 56 -10.77 0.98 -3.40
N GLN A 57 -10.56 2.13 -2.79
CA GLN A 57 -11.28 3.35 -3.10
C GLN A 57 -10.29 4.42 -3.56
N ILE A 58 -10.65 5.14 -4.63
CA ILE A 58 -9.81 6.17 -5.24
C ILE A 58 -10.65 7.44 -5.40
N TRP A 59 -10.08 8.58 -5.07
CA TRP A 59 -10.66 9.89 -5.31
C TRP A 59 -9.84 10.59 -6.38
N LEU A 60 -10.46 10.87 -7.54
CA LEU A 60 -9.83 11.55 -8.67
C LEU A 60 -10.34 12.98 -8.76
N ASP A 61 -9.43 13.94 -8.92
CA ASP A 61 -9.82 15.31 -9.25
C ASP A 61 -10.17 15.48 -10.73
N ASP A 62 -10.61 16.68 -11.09
CA ASP A 62 -10.96 17.10 -12.45
C ASP A 62 -9.81 16.98 -13.47
N GLN A 63 -8.56 16.97 -12.99
CA GLN A 63 -7.36 16.77 -13.79
C GLN A 63 -6.93 15.30 -13.88
N GLY A 64 -7.72 14.38 -13.30
CA GLY A 64 -7.43 12.94 -13.28
C GLY A 64 -6.35 12.53 -12.28
N ARG A 65 -5.99 13.39 -11.32
CA ARG A 65 -4.99 13.06 -10.29
C ARG A 65 -5.66 12.37 -9.11
N ILE A 66 -5.02 11.34 -8.59
CA ILE A 66 -5.42 10.68 -7.34
C ILE A 66 -5.16 11.63 -6.18
N ARG A 67 -6.22 12.10 -5.50
CA ARG A 67 -6.11 12.91 -4.28
C ARG A 67 -6.08 12.07 -3.01
N ARG A 68 -6.78 10.94 -3.04
CA ARG A 68 -6.82 9.98 -1.93
C ARG A 68 -6.93 8.56 -2.49
N GLN A 69 -6.30 7.62 -1.81
CA GLN A 69 -6.44 6.19 -2.05
C GLN A 69 -6.62 5.48 -0.70
N GLN A 70 -7.64 4.65 -0.60
CA GLN A 70 -7.87 3.79 0.56
C GLN A 70 -7.83 2.33 0.13
N ILE A 71 -7.10 1.52 0.88
CA ILE A 71 -6.98 0.08 0.68
C ILE A 71 -7.39 -0.60 1.97
N ASP A 72 -8.43 -1.43 1.88
CA ASP A 72 -8.90 -2.25 3.00
C ASP A 72 -8.62 -3.71 2.68
N MET A 73 -7.80 -4.36 3.50
CA MET A 73 -7.43 -5.76 3.30
C MET A 73 -7.57 -6.56 4.59
N THR A 74 -7.84 -7.85 4.42
CA THR A 74 -7.85 -8.82 5.53
C THR A 74 -6.71 -9.79 5.30
N VAL A 75 -5.68 -9.73 6.14
CA VAL A 75 -4.51 -10.61 6.06
C VAL A 75 -4.69 -11.77 7.01
N LYS A 76 -4.32 -12.98 6.59
CA LYS A 76 -4.16 -14.11 7.52
C LYS A 76 -3.06 -13.77 8.54
N ALA A 77 -3.34 -13.98 9.82
CA ALA A 77 -2.33 -13.79 10.85
C ALA A 77 -1.15 -14.76 10.60
N PRO A 78 0.11 -14.31 10.74
CA PRO A 78 1.24 -15.22 10.68
C PRO A 78 1.06 -16.31 11.74
N ALA A 79 1.33 -17.57 11.39
CA ALA A 79 1.25 -18.67 12.35
C ALA A 79 2.16 -18.35 13.54
N SER A 80 1.55 -18.10 14.70
CA SER A 80 2.28 -17.87 15.94
C SER A 80 3.03 -19.14 16.34
N THR A 81 4.33 -19.05 16.55
CA THR A 81 5.19 -20.15 17.02
C THR A 81 5.00 -20.49 18.50
N LYS A 82 3.95 -19.97 19.15
CA LYS A 82 3.64 -20.19 20.57
C LYS A 82 2.37 -21.04 20.72
N PRO A 83 2.44 -22.23 21.36
CA PRO A 83 1.31 -23.15 21.49
C PRO A 83 0.15 -22.68 22.39
N ASP A 84 0.35 -21.63 23.20
CA ASP A 84 -0.60 -21.24 24.28
C ASP A 84 -1.33 -19.91 24.04
N ALA A 85 -1.90 -19.70 22.86
CA ALA A 85 -2.80 -18.57 22.62
C ALA A 85 -4.08 -19.02 21.91
N SER A 86 -4.96 -19.70 22.65
CA SER A 86 -6.29 -20.19 22.21
C SER A 86 -7.29 -19.08 21.82
N SER A 87 -6.83 -17.86 21.54
CA SER A 87 -7.67 -16.68 21.28
C SER A 87 -7.05 -15.67 20.32
N ALA A 88 -5.94 -15.98 19.63
CA ALA A 88 -5.41 -15.08 18.61
C ALA A 88 -6.34 -15.05 17.38
N PRO A 89 -6.71 -13.86 16.85
CA PRO A 89 -7.57 -13.77 15.68
C PRO A 89 -6.85 -14.37 14.48
N GLN A 90 -7.52 -15.28 13.78
CA GLN A 90 -6.98 -15.96 12.58
C GLN A 90 -6.73 -15.00 11.42
N GLN A 91 -7.29 -13.80 11.48
CA GLN A 91 -7.22 -12.76 10.45
C GLN A 91 -7.11 -11.38 11.10
N VAL A 92 -6.37 -10.48 10.44
CA VAL A 92 -6.20 -9.07 10.84
C VAL A 92 -6.74 -8.19 9.72
N LYS A 93 -7.56 -7.20 10.07
CA LYS A 93 -8.01 -6.16 9.13
C LYS A 93 -7.00 -5.01 9.13
N LEU A 94 -6.50 -4.67 7.96
CA LEU A 94 -5.61 -3.54 7.74
C LEU A 94 -6.31 -2.53 6.83
N SER A 95 -6.31 -1.26 7.23
CA SER A 95 -6.75 -0.14 6.40
C SER A 95 -5.55 0.77 6.18
N THR A 96 -5.24 1.07 4.92
CA THR A 96 -4.19 2.01 4.53
C THR A 96 -4.84 3.17 3.79
N LEU A 97 -4.64 4.38 4.31
CA LEU A 97 -5.10 5.62 3.70
C LEU A 97 -3.88 6.41 3.21
N MET A 98 -3.85 6.74 1.93
CA MET A 98 -2.82 7.57 1.32
C MET A 98 -3.49 8.83 0.77
N GLU A 99 -2.90 9.98 1.08
CA GLU A 99 -3.35 11.28 0.61
C GLU A 99 -2.23 11.93 -0.18
N TYR A 100 -2.59 12.49 -1.33
CA TYR A 100 -1.64 13.07 -2.27
C TYR A 100 -2.01 14.53 -2.51
N SER A 101 -1.04 15.40 -2.27
CA SER A 101 -1.19 16.85 -2.36
C SER A 101 0.07 17.47 -2.95
N ALA A 102 0.07 18.81 -3.10
CA ALA A 102 1.23 19.58 -3.57
C ALA A 102 1.82 19.12 -4.93
N PHE A 103 0.98 18.62 -5.84
CA PHE A 103 1.41 18.15 -7.16
C PHE A 103 2.20 19.23 -7.92
N GLY A 104 3.35 18.83 -8.47
CA GLY A 104 4.22 19.72 -9.26
C GLY A 104 5.09 20.66 -8.42
N THR A 105 5.07 20.55 -7.10
CA THR A 105 5.98 21.31 -6.22
C THR A 105 7.39 20.74 -6.32
N GLU A 106 8.37 21.61 -6.56
CA GLU A 106 9.79 21.24 -6.50
C GLU A 106 10.19 21.02 -5.04
N VAL A 107 10.86 19.89 -4.77
CA VAL A 107 11.28 19.52 -3.42
C VAL A 107 12.80 19.59 -3.37
N GLU A 108 13.31 20.47 -2.52
CA GLU A 108 14.72 20.50 -2.17
C GLU A 108 14.96 19.53 -0.99
N ALA A 109 15.79 18.51 -1.23
CA ALA A 109 16.21 17.58 -0.20
C ALA A 109 17.63 17.92 0.25
N GLU A 110 17.78 18.39 1.47
CA GLU A 110 19.10 18.59 2.09
C GLU A 110 19.54 17.34 2.85
N ALA A 111 20.83 17.03 2.79
CA ALA A 111 21.38 15.97 3.62
C ALA A 111 21.22 16.35 5.10
N PRO A 112 20.77 15.42 5.97
CA PRO A 112 20.74 15.69 7.39
C PRO A 112 22.15 16.04 7.88
N PRO A 113 22.30 16.99 8.81
CA PRO A 113 23.59 17.34 9.39
C PRO A 113 24.37 16.11 9.87
N ALA A 114 25.70 16.12 9.74
CA ALA A 114 26.54 14.96 10.04
C ALA A 114 26.39 14.42 11.48
N ASN A 115 25.99 15.27 12.44
CA ASN A 115 25.71 14.88 13.82
C ASN A 115 24.33 14.20 14.02
N GLN A 116 23.50 14.11 12.98
CA GLN A 116 22.23 13.38 12.95
C GLN A 116 22.32 12.06 12.18
N VAL A 117 23.51 11.71 11.70
CA VAL A 117 23.76 10.47 10.95
C VAL A 117 24.68 9.58 11.79
N ASN A 118 24.32 8.31 11.95
CA ASN A 118 25.18 7.30 12.54
C ASN A 118 25.73 6.38 11.45
N ASP A 119 27.04 6.16 11.45
CA ASP A 119 27.67 5.16 10.57
C ASP A 119 27.45 3.76 11.14
N MET A 120 26.71 2.92 10.40
CA MET A 120 26.38 1.55 10.80
C MET A 120 27.29 0.50 10.12
N THR A 121 28.35 0.90 9.42
CA THR A 121 29.24 -0.01 8.67
C THR A 121 29.82 -1.09 9.57
N ASP A 122 30.29 -0.73 10.76
CA ASP A 122 30.80 -1.68 11.75
C ASP A 122 29.71 -2.61 12.32
N GLN A 123 28.47 -2.14 12.43
CA GLN A 123 27.35 -2.96 12.89
C GLN A 123 26.91 -3.96 11.81
N ALA A 124 26.95 -3.58 10.54
CA ALA A 124 26.64 -4.46 9.42
C ALA A 124 27.67 -5.60 9.30
N LEU A 125 28.96 -5.28 9.43
CA LEU A 125 30.05 -6.27 9.37
C LEU A 125 29.99 -7.30 10.51
N ARG A 126 29.71 -6.85 11.74
CA ARG A 126 29.56 -7.75 12.90
C ARG A 126 28.38 -8.72 12.77
N ASN A 127 27.29 -8.29 12.13
CA ASN A 127 26.12 -9.14 11.90
C ASN A 127 26.33 -10.12 10.74
N GLY A 128 27.13 -9.76 9.73
CA GLY A 128 27.54 -10.66 8.65
C GLY A 128 28.43 -11.81 9.13
N GLN A 129 29.37 -11.53 10.04
CA GLN A 129 30.27 -12.55 10.60
C GLN A 129 29.57 -13.52 11.56
N LYS A 130 28.47 -13.13 12.21
CA LYS A 130 27.68 -14.02 13.08
C LYS A 130 26.77 -15.00 12.33
N LYS A 131 26.61 -14.83 11.00
CA LYS A 131 25.81 -15.72 10.14
C LYS A 131 26.66 -16.66 9.28
N SER A 132 27.98 -16.72 9.53
CA SER A 132 28.89 -17.69 8.91
C SER A 132 29.26 -18.81 9.87
#